data_AF-A0AAD6VBG6-F1
#
_entry.id   AF-A0AAD6VBG6-F1
#
_cell.length_a   1.000
_cell.length_b   1.000
_cell.length_c   1.000
_cell.angle_alpha   90.00
_cell.angle_beta   90.00
_cell.angle_gamma   90.00
#
_symmetry.space_group_name_H-M   'P 1'
#
loop_
_entity.id
_entity.type
_entity.pdbx_description
1 polymer ?
#
loop_
_entity_poly.entity_id
_entity_poly.type
_entity_poly.pdbx_seq_one_letter_code
_entity_poly.pdbx_strand_id
1 'polypeptide(L)'
;PITKNVPDIIGGQPALFIQDHISFPGTKQQRLDMNPDEFVAIIWIGTNDCGENTYITDNQMSLADVAHCQVRALRNLYALGARRFILNSMAPLPLTPLYSTSSAPSIYAPAPHNGTEWHKRMFNFANTMNAMLRAGVDVLRAEWGHSATVGFFDTYTVPLGYIQ
;
A
#
# COMPACT_ATOMS: atom_id res chain seq x y z
N PRO A 1 -11.25 -17.36 -5.62
CA PRO A 1 -12.06 -16.73 -6.69
C PRO A 1 -12.47 -15.32 -6.29
N ILE A 2 -11.81 -14.31 -6.86
CA ILE A 2 -12.06 -12.89 -6.58
C ILE A 2 -13.39 -12.51 -7.25
N THR A 3 -14.39 -12.17 -6.47
CA THR A 3 -15.74 -11.84 -6.95
C THR A 3 -15.77 -10.46 -7.58
N LYS A 4 -16.26 -10.41 -8.83
CA LYS A 4 -16.27 -9.33 -9.83
C LYS A 4 -16.85 -7.95 -9.41
N ASN A 5 -17.32 -7.76 -8.17
CA ASN A 5 -18.08 -6.57 -7.76
C ASN A 5 -17.51 -5.83 -6.54
N VAL A 6 -16.32 -6.20 -6.04
CA VAL A 6 -15.59 -5.40 -5.05
C VAL A 6 -14.38 -4.80 -5.76
N PRO A 7 -14.18 -3.47 -5.74
CA PRO A 7 -12.98 -2.88 -6.33
C PRO A 7 -11.73 -3.47 -5.66
N ASP A 8 -10.95 -4.23 -6.42
CA ASP A 8 -9.64 -4.72 -5.96
C ASP A 8 -8.55 -3.70 -6.31
N ILE A 9 -7.47 -3.67 -5.54
CA ILE A 9 -6.40 -2.67 -5.72
C ILE A 9 -5.70 -2.84 -7.09
N ILE A 10 -5.55 -4.09 -7.56
CA ILE A 10 -4.82 -4.43 -8.77
C ILE A 10 -5.56 -4.01 -10.04
N GLY A 11 -6.90 -4.10 -10.05
CA GLY A 11 -7.75 -3.64 -11.14
C GLY A 11 -8.17 -2.18 -11.00
N GLY A 12 -8.43 -1.73 -9.77
CA GLY A 12 -8.94 -0.39 -9.47
C GLY A 12 -7.93 0.71 -9.73
N GLN A 13 -6.67 0.55 -9.31
CA GLN A 13 -5.65 1.58 -9.54
C GLN A 13 -5.35 1.81 -11.04
N PRO A 14 -5.15 0.77 -11.87
CA PRO A 14 -5.10 0.92 -13.31
C PRO A 14 -6.33 1.59 -13.91
N ALA A 15 -7.55 1.21 -13.46
CA ALA A 15 -8.79 1.76 -13.99
C ALA A 15 -8.91 3.27 -13.72
N LEU A 16 -8.59 3.72 -12.51
CA LEU A 16 -8.54 5.13 -12.15
C LEU A 16 -7.46 5.87 -12.95
N PHE A 17 -6.27 5.29 -13.08
CA PHE A 17 -5.20 5.88 -13.87
C PHE A 17 -5.61 6.06 -15.34
N ILE A 18 -6.22 5.04 -15.94
CA ILE A 18 -6.77 5.11 -17.30
C ILE A 18 -7.83 6.20 -17.42
N GLN A 19 -8.79 6.23 -16.49
CA GLN A 19 -9.89 7.19 -16.48
C GLN A 19 -9.38 8.64 -16.41
N ASP A 20 -8.29 8.88 -15.67
CA ASP A 20 -7.73 10.21 -15.51
C ASP A 20 -6.76 10.60 -16.64
N HIS A 21 -6.00 9.65 -17.22
CA HIS A 21 -4.82 9.96 -18.04
C HIS A 21 -4.81 9.35 -19.45
N ILE A 22 -5.67 8.38 -19.77
CA ILE A 22 -5.61 7.66 -21.06
C ILE A 22 -6.91 7.85 -21.84
N SER A 23 -6.79 8.39 -23.06
CA SER A 23 -7.92 8.58 -23.95
C SER A 23 -8.28 7.29 -24.70
N PHE A 24 -9.50 6.79 -24.47
CA PHE A 24 -10.14 5.77 -25.32
C PHE A 24 -11.35 6.36 -26.07
N PRO A 25 -11.72 5.86 -27.26
CA PRO A 25 -12.97 6.23 -27.93
C PRO A 25 -14.17 5.99 -26.99
N GLY A 26 -14.83 7.07 -26.55
CA GLY A 26 -15.99 7.01 -25.64
C GLY A 26 -15.80 7.58 -24.23
N THR A 27 -14.60 8.03 -23.84
CA THR A 27 -14.27 8.47 -22.46
C THR A 27 -14.10 9.99 -22.30
N LYS A 28 -14.65 10.80 -23.21
CA LYS A 28 -14.34 12.24 -23.42
C LYS A 28 -14.47 13.20 -22.22
N GLN A 29 -14.97 12.77 -21.06
CA GLN A 29 -15.36 13.66 -19.97
C GLN A 29 -14.45 13.64 -18.74
N GLN A 30 -13.43 12.77 -18.69
CA GLN A 30 -12.48 12.78 -17.59
C GLN A 30 -11.05 12.72 -18.14
N ARG A 31 -10.32 13.81 -17.93
CA ARG A 31 -8.97 14.02 -18.43
C ARG A 31 -8.24 14.97 -17.48
N LEU A 32 -7.22 14.47 -16.82
CA LEU A 32 -6.06 15.25 -16.43
C LEU A 32 -5.03 15.00 -17.53
N ASP A 33 -4.90 15.94 -18.47
CA ASP A 33 -3.94 15.87 -19.57
C ASP A 33 -2.53 16.16 -19.06
N MET A 34 -2.01 15.27 -18.22
CA MET A 34 -0.72 15.47 -17.56
C MET A 34 0.32 14.63 -18.27
N ASN A 35 1.38 15.29 -18.71
CA ASN A 35 2.57 14.59 -19.16
C ASN A 35 3.07 13.67 -18.01
N PRO A 36 3.46 12.42 -18.26
CA PRO A 36 4.09 11.56 -17.26
C PRO A 36 5.23 12.18 -16.45
N ASP A 37 5.91 13.19 -17.00
CA ASP A 37 6.96 13.93 -16.32
C ASP A 37 6.42 14.98 -15.33
N GLU A 38 5.17 15.39 -15.47
CA GLU A 38 4.52 16.45 -14.68
C GLU A 38 3.79 15.93 -13.43
N PHE A 39 3.63 14.62 -13.27
CA PHE A 39 3.00 14.03 -12.09
C PHE A 39 3.88 12.99 -11.39
N VAL A 40 3.56 12.72 -10.14
CA VAL A 40 4.17 11.64 -9.34
C VAL A 40 3.05 10.76 -8.80
N ALA A 41 3.11 9.45 -9.10
CA ALA A 41 2.18 8.48 -8.53
C ALA A 41 2.63 8.08 -7.12
N ILE A 42 1.89 8.51 -6.11
CA ILE A 42 2.13 8.16 -4.71
C ILE A 42 1.26 6.95 -4.36
N ILE A 43 1.91 5.83 -4.06
CA ILE A 43 1.26 4.56 -3.76
C ILE A 43 1.33 4.29 -2.26
N TRP A 44 0.17 4.09 -1.64
CA TRP A 44 0.04 3.71 -0.24
C TRP A 44 -1.12 2.73 -0.08
N ILE A 45 -0.79 1.45 -0.08
CA ILE A 45 -1.74 0.32 -0.06
C ILE A 45 -1.20 -0.78 0.85
N GLY A 46 -2.04 -1.73 1.24
CA GLY A 46 -1.62 -2.85 2.10
C GLY A 46 -1.92 -2.67 3.59
N THR A 47 -2.23 -1.45 4.04
CA THR A 47 -2.52 -1.16 5.47
C THR A 47 -3.82 -1.84 5.94
N ASN A 48 -4.79 -2.04 5.06
CA ASN A 48 -6.04 -2.75 5.38
C ASN A 48 -5.85 -4.27 5.46
N ASP A 49 -4.81 -4.84 4.85
CA ASP A 49 -4.55 -6.28 4.77
C ASP A 49 -3.94 -6.86 6.07
N CYS A 50 -3.81 -6.03 7.11
CA CYS A 50 -3.24 -6.40 8.39
C CYS A 50 -4.16 -6.23 9.60
N GLY A 51 -5.45 -5.94 9.39
CA GLY A 51 -6.44 -5.84 10.46
C GLY A 51 -6.87 -7.15 11.12
N GLU A 52 -7.81 -7.04 12.06
CA GLU A 52 -8.57 -8.19 12.60
C GLU A 52 -9.25 -8.95 11.45
N ASN A 53 -9.27 -10.29 11.52
CA ASN A 53 -9.73 -11.21 10.45
C ASN A 53 -8.84 -11.26 9.19
N THR A 54 -7.64 -10.69 9.24
CA THR A 54 -6.65 -10.80 8.16
C THR A 54 -5.33 -11.33 8.72
N TYR A 55 -4.24 -10.55 8.70
CA TYR A 55 -2.96 -10.98 9.23
C TYR A 55 -2.99 -11.20 10.74
N ILE A 56 -3.58 -10.29 11.51
CA ILE A 56 -3.40 -10.29 12.97
C ILE A 56 -4.03 -11.51 13.66
N THR A 57 -5.15 -12.02 13.14
CA THR A 57 -5.87 -13.16 13.74
C THR A 57 -5.83 -14.43 12.91
N ASP A 58 -5.82 -14.33 11.56
CA ASP A 58 -6.08 -15.49 10.69
C ASP A 58 -4.91 -15.88 9.77
N ASN A 59 -3.91 -15.01 9.62
CA ASN A 59 -2.76 -15.22 8.71
C ASN A 59 -3.16 -15.64 7.27
N GLN A 60 -4.26 -15.10 6.75
CA GLN A 60 -4.86 -15.56 5.47
C GLN A 60 -3.97 -15.32 4.24
N MET A 61 -2.96 -14.45 4.34
CA MET A 61 -2.05 -14.12 3.25
C MET A 61 -0.61 -14.02 3.77
N SER A 62 0.37 -14.48 2.97
CA SER A 62 1.77 -14.33 3.32
C SER A 62 2.22 -12.87 3.16
N LEU A 63 3.19 -12.44 3.97
CA LEU A 63 3.79 -11.10 3.84
C LEU A 63 4.35 -10.85 2.44
N ALA A 64 4.91 -11.90 1.83
CA ALA A 64 5.44 -11.84 0.47
C ALA A 64 4.35 -11.54 -0.54
N ASP A 65 3.18 -12.18 -0.45
CA ASP A 65 2.06 -11.93 -1.36
C ASP A 65 1.57 -10.48 -1.27
N VAL A 66 1.47 -9.94 -0.04
CA VAL A 66 1.10 -8.54 0.18
C VAL A 66 2.16 -7.61 -0.43
N ALA A 67 3.45 -7.85 -0.16
CA ALA A 67 4.52 -7.02 -0.72
C ALA A 67 4.56 -7.09 -2.25
N HIS A 68 4.39 -8.28 -2.83
CA HIS A 68 4.29 -8.47 -4.28
C HIS A 68 3.09 -7.74 -4.88
N CYS A 69 1.94 -7.72 -4.20
CA CYS A 69 0.78 -6.95 -4.63
C CYS A 69 1.12 -5.46 -4.79
N GLN A 70 1.81 -4.87 -3.81
CA GLN A 70 2.18 -3.46 -3.85
C GLN A 70 3.21 -3.15 -4.95
N VAL A 71 4.24 -3.97 -5.09
CA VAL A 71 5.24 -3.80 -6.16
C VAL A 71 4.60 -3.99 -7.54
N ARG A 72 3.66 -4.93 -7.68
CA ARG A 72 2.93 -5.15 -8.94
C ARG A 72 2.04 -3.97 -9.31
N ALA A 73 1.41 -3.30 -8.34
CA ALA A 73 0.66 -2.08 -8.61
C ALA A 73 1.51 -1.00 -9.30
N LEU A 74 2.75 -0.78 -8.83
CA LEU A 74 3.69 0.13 -9.48
C LEU A 74 4.00 -0.28 -10.92
N ARG A 75 4.23 -1.58 -11.17
CA ARG A 75 4.47 -2.11 -12.53
C ARG A 75 3.29 -1.89 -13.47
N ASN A 76 2.07 -2.09 -12.97
CA ASN A 76 0.86 -1.87 -13.77
C ASN A 76 0.75 -0.40 -14.20
N LEU A 77 1.00 0.54 -13.28
CA LEU A 77 1.00 1.97 -13.61
C LEU A 77 2.15 2.35 -14.55
N TYR A 78 3.34 1.76 -14.39
CA TYR A 78 4.46 1.92 -15.32
C TYR A 78 4.10 1.46 -16.74
N ALA A 79 3.43 0.30 -16.86
CA ALA A 79 2.96 -0.23 -18.14
C ALA A 79 1.92 0.69 -18.82
N LEU A 80 1.18 1.47 -18.03
CA LEU A 80 0.20 2.47 -18.50
C LEU A 80 0.82 3.83 -18.82
N GLY A 81 2.12 4.02 -18.57
CA GLY A 81 2.83 5.24 -18.97
C GLY A 81 3.27 6.13 -17.81
N ALA A 82 2.97 5.81 -16.55
CA ALA A 82 3.52 6.56 -15.41
C ALA A 82 5.05 6.39 -15.32
N ARG A 83 5.77 7.46 -14.94
CA ARG A 83 7.25 7.48 -14.96
C ARG A 83 7.89 7.94 -13.66
N ARG A 84 7.12 8.49 -12.72
CA ARG A 84 7.62 8.97 -11.42
C ARG A 84 6.75 8.40 -10.30
N PHE A 85 7.38 7.73 -9.34
CA PHE A 85 6.69 6.96 -8.31
C PHE A 85 7.24 7.21 -6.91
N ILE A 86 6.37 7.17 -5.92
CA ILE A 86 6.73 7.03 -4.51
C ILE A 86 5.92 5.87 -3.94
N LEU A 87 6.59 4.87 -3.39
CA LEU A 87 5.95 3.84 -2.58
C LEU A 87 6.13 4.20 -1.09
N ASN A 88 5.01 4.34 -0.39
CA ASN A 88 5.02 4.54 1.06
C ASN A 88 5.30 3.23 1.79
N SER A 89 5.97 3.33 2.93
CA SER A 89 6.01 2.26 3.92
C SER A 89 4.60 1.94 4.44
N MET A 90 4.49 0.85 5.19
CA MET A 90 3.33 0.60 6.04
C MET A 90 3.08 1.80 6.95
N ALA A 91 1.81 2.10 7.21
CA ALA A 91 1.44 3.05 8.26
C ALA A 91 2.02 2.58 9.61
N PRO A 92 2.34 3.50 10.55
CA PRO A 92 2.87 3.16 11.88
C PRO A 92 1.78 2.59 12.80
N LEU A 93 1.13 1.51 12.36
CA LEU A 93 0.01 0.86 13.04
C LEU A 93 0.30 0.46 14.49
N PRO A 94 1.51 -0.03 14.88
CA PRO A 94 1.83 -0.32 16.28
C PRO A 94 1.69 0.87 17.23
N LEU A 95 1.68 2.11 16.72
CA LEU A 95 1.52 3.32 17.51
C LEU A 95 0.05 3.76 17.68
N THR A 96 -0.89 3.07 17.03
CA THR A 96 -2.32 3.36 17.15
C THR A 96 -2.91 2.66 18.38
N PRO A 97 -4.00 3.19 18.97
CA PRO A 97 -4.67 2.53 20.10
C PRO A 97 -5.09 1.08 19.82
N LEU A 98 -5.51 0.79 18.58
CA LEU A 98 -5.96 -0.54 18.14
C LEU A 98 -4.86 -1.60 18.21
N TYR A 99 -3.60 -1.23 17.99
CA TYR A 99 -2.46 -2.15 18.04
C TYR A 99 -1.51 -1.85 19.21
N SER A 100 -2.02 -1.15 20.23
CA SER A 100 -1.29 -0.93 21.47
C SER A 100 -1.18 -2.22 22.29
N THR A 101 -0.45 -2.18 23.41
CA THR A 101 -0.41 -3.30 24.36
C THR A 101 -1.67 -3.42 25.22
N SER A 102 -2.65 -2.54 25.02
CA SER A 102 -3.94 -2.59 25.71
C SER A 102 -4.78 -3.77 25.21
N SER A 103 -5.48 -4.43 26.13
CA SER A 103 -6.50 -5.44 25.80
C SER A 103 -7.93 -4.89 25.89
N ALA A 104 -8.08 -3.57 25.96
CA ALA A 104 -9.39 -2.94 25.99
C ALA A 104 -10.15 -3.21 24.68
N PRO A 105 -11.42 -3.63 24.74
CA PRO A 105 -12.20 -3.87 23.54
C PRO A 105 -12.41 -2.57 22.76
N SER A 106 -12.46 -2.68 21.44
CA SER A 106 -12.82 -1.58 20.55
C SER A 106 -13.87 -2.05 19.54
N ILE A 107 -14.44 -1.12 18.77
CA ILE A 107 -15.35 -1.48 17.67
C ILE A 107 -14.68 -2.31 16.57
N TYR A 108 -13.34 -2.32 16.50
CA TYR A 108 -12.53 -3.04 15.52
C TYR A 108 -11.84 -4.29 16.08
N ALA A 109 -11.98 -4.52 17.40
CA ALA A 109 -11.47 -5.70 18.10
C ALA A 109 -12.31 -5.88 19.39
N PRO A 110 -13.58 -6.33 19.26
CA PRO A 110 -14.50 -6.40 20.39
C PRO A 110 -14.24 -7.62 21.28
N ALA A 111 -13.53 -8.64 20.77
CA ALA A 111 -13.19 -9.84 21.51
C ALA A 111 -11.95 -9.60 22.42
N PRO A 112 -11.90 -10.25 23.60
CA PRO A 112 -10.70 -10.26 24.42
C PRO A 112 -9.50 -10.81 23.64
N HIS A 113 -8.36 -10.13 23.73
CA HIS A 113 -7.11 -10.53 23.09
C HIS A 113 -5.91 -10.21 23.98
N ASN A 114 -4.77 -10.84 23.70
CA ASN A 114 -3.51 -10.55 24.38
C ASN A 114 -2.85 -9.31 23.75
N GLY A 115 -2.97 -8.14 24.39
CA GLY A 115 -2.45 -6.88 23.84
C GLY A 115 -0.93 -6.90 23.59
N THR A 116 -0.15 -7.61 24.41
CA THR A 116 1.30 -7.71 24.19
C THR A 116 1.64 -8.50 22.93
N GLU A 117 0.97 -9.64 22.72
CA GLU A 117 1.16 -10.45 21.52
C GLU A 117 0.65 -9.73 20.26
N TRP A 118 -0.53 -9.12 20.37
CA TRP A 118 -1.16 -8.32 19.33
C TRP A 118 -0.25 -7.19 18.84
N HIS A 119 0.30 -6.40 19.77
CA HIS A 119 1.27 -5.36 19.46
C HIS A 119 2.52 -5.92 18.77
N LYS A 120 3.11 -7.00 19.31
CA LYS A 120 4.31 -7.63 18.72
C LYS A 120 4.06 -8.15 17.30
N ARG A 121 2.89 -8.74 17.04
CA ARG A 121 2.50 -9.20 15.70
C ARG A 121 2.44 -8.04 14.72
N MET A 122 1.78 -6.93 15.09
CA MET A 122 1.71 -5.75 14.22
C MET A 122 3.08 -5.08 14.03
N PHE A 123 3.89 -5.01 15.09
CA PHE A 123 5.26 -4.49 15.00
C PHE A 123 6.11 -5.29 14.02
N ASN A 124 6.10 -6.62 14.14
CA ASN A 124 6.86 -7.50 13.24
C ASN A 124 6.34 -7.46 11.81
N PHE A 125 5.01 -7.42 11.62
CA PHE A 125 4.38 -7.26 10.31
C PHE A 125 4.89 -5.98 9.62
N ALA A 126 4.73 -4.82 10.28
CA ALA A 126 5.05 -3.53 9.68
C ALA A 126 6.55 -3.45 9.33
N ASN A 127 7.44 -3.86 10.22
CA ASN A 127 8.88 -3.83 9.96
C ASN A 127 9.30 -4.80 8.84
N THR A 128 8.73 -6.00 8.80
CA THR A 128 9.04 -6.98 7.75
C THR A 128 8.53 -6.51 6.40
N MET A 129 7.30 -6.00 6.34
CA MET A 129 6.74 -5.40 5.13
C MET A 129 7.59 -4.23 4.65
N ASN A 130 7.98 -3.31 5.53
CA ASN A 130 8.81 -2.17 5.16
C ASN A 130 10.16 -2.60 4.56
N ALA A 131 10.77 -3.65 5.11
CA ALA A 131 12.00 -4.22 4.55
C ALA A 131 11.76 -4.82 3.13
N MET A 132 10.70 -5.59 2.95
CA MET A 132 10.33 -6.18 1.66
C MET A 132 10.00 -5.13 0.60
N LEU A 133 9.25 -4.09 0.96
CA LEU A 133 8.88 -3.00 0.06
C LEU A 133 10.09 -2.17 -0.33
N ARG A 134 11.00 -1.88 0.61
CA ARG A 134 12.26 -1.18 0.32
C ARG A 134 13.12 -1.99 -0.67
N ALA A 135 13.27 -3.30 -0.45
CA ALA A 135 13.96 -4.18 -1.39
C ALA A 135 13.26 -4.23 -2.76
N GLY A 136 11.93 -4.26 -2.77
CA GLY A 136 11.14 -4.19 -4.00
C GLY A 136 11.37 -2.90 -4.79
N VAL A 137 11.46 -1.76 -4.11
CA VAL A 137 11.81 -0.48 -4.74
C VAL A 137 13.22 -0.52 -5.33
N ASP A 138 14.20 -1.11 -4.65
CA ASP A 138 15.56 -1.23 -5.18
C ASP A 138 15.61 -2.11 -6.44
N VAL A 139 14.82 -3.18 -6.48
CA VAL A 139 14.63 -3.99 -7.69
C VAL A 139 14.02 -3.18 -8.83
N LEU A 140 12.97 -2.40 -8.56
CA LEU A 140 12.33 -1.56 -9.58
C LEU A 140 13.28 -0.47 -10.11
N ARG A 141 14.11 0.14 -9.26
CA ARG A 141 15.15 1.09 -9.70
C ARG A 141 16.13 0.45 -10.66
N ALA A 142 16.61 -0.74 -10.33
CA ALA A 142 17.55 -1.47 -11.17
C ALA A 142 16.93 -1.87 -12.51
N GLU A 143 15.67 -2.32 -12.49
CA GLU A 143 14.96 -2.75 -13.70
C GLU A 143 14.62 -1.58 -14.63
N TRP A 144 14.12 -0.47 -14.08
CA TRP A 144 13.63 0.63 -14.91
C TRP A 144 14.75 1.56 -15.38
N GLY A 145 15.86 1.64 -14.63
CA GLY A 145 16.99 2.49 -14.98
C GLY A 145 16.57 3.94 -15.23
N HIS A 146 16.80 4.42 -16.45
CA HIS A 146 16.45 5.79 -16.85
C HIS A 146 15.00 5.95 -17.34
N SER A 147 14.27 4.84 -17.52
CA SER A 147 12.91 4.86 -18.04
C SER A 147 11.88 5.28 -17.00
N ALA A 148 12.18 5.24 -15.70
CA ALA A 148 11.32 5.74 -14.64
C ALA A 148 12.11 5.97 -13.34
N THR A 149 11.56 6.80 -12.45
CA THR A 149 12.09 7.03 -11.10
C THR A 149 11.14 6.49 -10.04
N VAL A 150 11.67 5.81 -9.02
CA VAL A 150 10.89 5.32 -7.89
C VAL A 150 11.59 5.60 -6.57
N GLY A 151 10.85 6.23 -5.65
CA GLY A 151 11.25 6.49 -4.27
C GLY A 151 10.56 5.53 -3.31
N PHE A 152 11.24 5.23 -2.20
CA PHE A 152 10.60 4.65 -1.00
C PHE A 152 10.48 5.77 0.03
N PHE A 153 9.26 6.06 0.48
CA PHE A 153 9.01 7.05 1.52
C PHE A 153 8.68 6.36 2.84
N ASP A 154 9.50 6.61 3.86
CA ASP A 154 9.40 5.97 5.17
C ASP A 154 8.43 6.72 6.08
N THR A 155 7.12 6.58 5.80
CA THR A 155 6.04 7.13 6.62
C THR A 155 6.06 6.58 8.05
N TYR A 156 6.60 5.37 8.23
CA TYR A 156 6.65 4.68 9.52
C TYR A 156 7.52 5.41 10.55
N THR A 157 8.56 6.12 10.09
CA THR A 157 9.50 6.86 10.96
C THR A 157 9.14 8.34 11.14
N VAL A 158 8.13 8.85 10.43
CA VAL A 158 7.68 10.24 10.60
C VAL A 158 7.08 10.41 12.00
N PRO A 159 7.60 11.34 12.82
CA PRO A 159 7.07 11.54 14.18
C PRO A 159 5.62 12.00 14.14
N LEU A 160 4.75 11.34 14.90
CA LEU A 160 3.31 11.64 14.97
C LEU A 160 2.99 13.08 15.46
N GLY A 161 3.95 13.78 16.07
CA GLY A 161 3.80 15.16 16.54
C GLY A 161 3.76 16.24 15.45
N TYR A 162 3.89 15.88 14.16
CA TYR A 162 3.86 16.82 13.03
C TYR A 162 2.57 16.78 12.20
N ILE A 163 1.57 15.97 12.58
CA ILE A 163 0.30 15.80 11.85
C ILE A 163 -0.90 16.04 12.80
N GLN A 164 -0.82 17.08 13.64
CA GLN A 164 -1.94 17.57 14.45
C GLN A 164 -2.28 19.01 14.10
#